data_AF-A0A2E8B8Y8-F1
#
_entry.id   AF-A0A2E8B8Y8-F1
#
_cell.length_a   1.000
_cell.length_b   1.000
_cell.length_c   1.000
_cell.angle_alpha   90.00
_cell.angle_beta   90.00
_cell.angle_gamma   90.00
#
_symmetry.space_group_name_H-M   'P 1'
#
loop_
_entity.id
_entity.type
_entity.pdbx_description
1 polymer ?
#
loop_
_entity_poly.entity_id
_entity_poly.type
_entity_poly.pdbx_seq_one_letter_code
_entity_poly.pdbx_strand_id
1 'polypeptide(L)'
;MSVVFNSQTGVALAYVRSDTLPENTRYKDEGCDASLTCLECPLSLCKYDDPGWLQRESRRTRDDEIFRLRSQKIAVVEISKRFGISTRTVHRIVQRGGATPVSSDEEGVNPIVSLSELDERSLFHERASWPKISTYKRSVFLGN
;
A
#
# COMPACT_ATOMS: atom_id res chain seq x y z
N MET A 1 -20.70 -23.29 44.41
CA MET A 1 -19.79 -24.05 43.54
C MET A 1 -18.75 -23.07 43.03
N SER A 2 -17.59 -23.02 43.68
CA SER A 2 -16.52 -22.07 43.35
C SER A 2 -15.80 -22.54 42.10
N VAL A 3 -15.93 -21.81 41.00
CA VAL A 3 -15.26 -22.11 39.74
C VAL A 3 -13.81 -21.67 39.88
N VAL A 4 -12.90 -22.64 39.91
CA VAL A 4 -11.46 -22.42 39.94
C VAL A 4 -11.04 -22.00 38.53
N PHE A 5 -10.76 -20.71 38.34
CA PHE A 5 -10.15 -20.24 37.10
C PHE A 5 -8.68 -20.64 37.08
N ASN A 6 -8.40 -21.67 36.29
CA ASN A 6 -7.05 -22.17 36.04
C ASN A 6 -6.33 -21.13 35.16
N SER A 7 -5.41 -20.36 35.73
CA SER A 7 -4.65 -19.32 35.02
C SER A 7 -3.67 -19.97 34.06
N GLN A 8 -4.01 -19.97 32.77
CA GLN A 8 -3.10 -20.43 31.73
C GLN A 8 -1.87 -19.54 31.68
N THR A 9 -0.74 -20.23 31.63
CA THR A 9 0.64 -19.77 31.54
C THR A 9 0.84 -18.67 30.50
N GLY A 10 1.37 -17.53 30.93
CA GLY A 10 1.83 -16.47 30.04
C GLY A 10 2.90 -17.01 29.10
N VAL A 11 2.65 -16.94 27.79
CA VAL A 11 3.65 -17.23 26.76
C VAL A 11 4.71 -16.14 26.85
N ALA A 12 5.88 -16.47 27.43
CA ALA A 12 7.04 -15.60 27.36
C ALA A 12 7.42 -15.45 25.89
N LEU A 13 7.45 -14.20 25.39
CA LEU A 13 8.00 -13.94 24.06
C LEU A 13 9.44 -14.43 24.06
N ALA A 14 9.72 -15.40 23.19
CA ALA A 14 11.04 -16.01 23.10
C ALA A 14 12.08 -14.94 22.76
N TYR A 15 13.26 -15.05 23.37
CA TYR A 15 14.38 -14.15 23.05
C TYR A 15 14.81 -14.40 21.61
N VAL A 16 14.52 -13.44 20.73
CA VAL A 16 14.93 -13.48 19.32
C VAL A 16 16.37 -13.01 19.23
N ARG A 17 17.17 -13.67 18.40
CA ARG A 17 18.56 -13.25 18.18
C ARG A 17 18.56 -11.85 17.54
N SER A 18 19.42 -10.96 18.02
CA SER A 18 19.45 -9.57 17.59
C SER A 18 19.72 -9.39 16.10
N ASP A 19 20.48 -10.29 15.48
CA ASP A 19 20.81 -10.28 14.05
C ASP A 19 19.61 -10.50 13.13
N THR A 20 18.54 -11.12 13.63
CA THR A 20 17.31 -11.33 12.84
C THR A 20 16.32 -10.17 12.91
N LEU A 21 16.63 -9.13 13.70
CA LEU A 21 15.78 -7.97 13.81
C LEU A 21 15.84 -7.12 12.53
N PRO A 22 14.71 -6.55 12.06
CA PRO A 22 14.68 -5.71 10.87
C PRO A 22 15.68 -4.55 10.91
N GLU A 23 15.85 -3.91 12.07
CA GLU A 23 16.81 -2.82 12.28
C GLU A 23 18.28 -3.24 12.09
N ASN A 24 18.58 -4.53 12.27
CA ASN A 24 19.92 -5.10 12.07
C ASN A 24 20.06 -5.78 10.70
N THR A 25 18.99 -5.82 9.90
CA THR A 25 18.98 -6.35 8.55
C THR A 25 19.39 -5.25 7.57
N ARG A 26 20.42 -5.51 6.76
CA ARG A 26 20.80 -4.59 5.67
C ARG A 26 19.92 -4.84 4.45
N TYR A 27 18.88 -4.04 4.30
CA TYR A 27 18.08 -4.01 3.08
C TYR A 27 18.90 -3.40 1.94
N LYS A 28 19.07 -4.15 0.86
CA LYS A 28 19.70 -3.65 -0.37
C LYS A 28 18.64 -2.90 -1.18
N ASP A 29 18.98 -1.69 -1.60
CA ASP A 29 18.17 -0.94 -2.55
C ASP A 29 18.64 -1.31 -3.97
N GLU A 30 17.90 -2.22 -4.61
CA GLU A 30 18.11 -2.58 -6.03
C GLU A 30 17.21 -1.74 -6.96
N GLY A 31 16.38 -0.85 -6.40
CA GLY A 31 15.43 -0.06 -7.14
C GLY A 31 14.44 -0.90 -7.96
N CYS A 32 13.99 -0.32 -9.06
CA CYS A 32 13.09 -0.95 -10.02
C CYS A 32 13.20 -0.32 -11.43
N ASP A 33 12.30 -0.72 -12.34
CA ASP A 33 12.19 -0.18 -13.70
C ASP A 33 11.84 1.32 -13.75
N ALA A 34 11.27 1.87 -12.68
CA ALA A 34 10.97 3.31 -12.60
C ALA A 34 12.12 4.15 -12.04
N SER A 35 12.98 3.60 -11.18
CA SER A 35 14.11 4.29 -10.56
C SER A 35 15.16 3.30 -10.06
N LEU A 36 16.44 3.64 -10.20
CA LEU A 36 17.57 2.81 -9.73
C LEU A 36 17.68 2.76 -8.20
N THR A 37 17.10 3.73 -7.49
CA THR A 37 17.06 3.79 -6.03
C THR A 37 15.64 4.14 -5.57
N CYS A 38 15.19 3.50 -4.49
CA CYS A 38 13.88 3.74 -3.90
C CYS A 38 13.79 5.13 -3.24
N LEU A 39 14.91 5.61 -2.69
CA LEU A 39 14.96 6.89 -1.96
C LEU A 39 14.90 8.11 -2.88
N GLU A 40 15.19 7.97 -4.17
CA GLU A 40 15.14 9.06 -5.16
C GLU A 40 14.05 8.80 -6.22
N CYS A 41 13.12 7.88 -5.93
CA CYS A 41 12.08 7.49 -6.88
C CYS A 41 11.08 8.66 -7.10
N PRO A 42 10.81 9.06 -8.35
CA PRO A 42 9.89 10.15 -8.66
C PRO A 42 8.41 9.74 -8.60
N LEU A 43 8.12 8.46 -8.36
CA LEU A 43 6.75 7.95 -8.32
C LEU A 43 6.03 8.42 -7.04
N SER A 44 4.76 8.83 -7.17
CA SER A 44 3.91 9.20 -6.03
C SER A 44 3.49 8.01 -5.18
N LEU A 45 3.49 6.81 -5.74
CA LEU A 45 3.17 5.55 -5.07
C LEU A 45 4.17 4.47 -5.52
N CYS A 46 4.61 3.58 -4.63
CA CYS A 46 5.51 2.51 -5.06
C CYS A 46 4.74 1.51 -5.93
N LYS A 47 5.33 1.06 -7.05
CA LYS A 47 4.73 0.04 -7.92
C LYS A 47 4.48 -1.30 -7.23
N TYR A 48 5.17 -1.56 -6.11
CA TYR A 48 5.03 -2.77 -5.31
C TYR A 48 3.96 -2.65 -4.23
N ASP A 49 3.57 -1.43 -3.83
CA ASP A 49 2.53 -1.20 -2.83
C ASP A 49 1.15 -1.50 -3.41
N ASP A 50 0.88 -1.04 -4.64
CA ASP A 50 -0.33 -1.36 -5.39
C ASP A 50 0.05 -2.00 -6.75
N PRO A 51 0.05 -3.34 -6.84
CA PRO A 51 0.39 -4.02 -8.09
C PRO A 51 -0.65 -3.68 -9.16
N GLY A 52 -0.26 -2.82 -10.10
CA GLY A 52 -1.13 -2.40 -11.21
C GLY A 52 -1.39 -0.90 -11.28
N TRP A 53 -1.11 -0.14 -10.22
CA TRP A 53 -1.39 1.30 -10.20
C TRP A 53 -0.62 2.03 -11.32
N LEU A 54 0.67 1.70 -11.49
CA LEU A 54 1.54 2.37 -12.46
C LEU A 54 1.05 2.15 -13.89
N GLN A 55 0.60 0.93 -14.22
CA GLN A 55 0.03 0.64 -15.53
C GLN A 55 -1.34 1.30 -15.73
N ARG A 56 -2.16 1.37 -14.68
CA ARG A 56 -3.45 2.08 -14.73
C ARG A 56 -3.25 3.57 -14.97
N GLU A 57 -2.35 4.20 -14.23
CA GLU A 57 -2.06 5.63 -14.35
C GLU A 57 -1.43 5.96 -15.71
N SER A 58 -0.45 5.17 -16.17
CA SER A 58 0.14 5.35 -17.51
C SER A 58 -0.91 5.27 -18.63
N ARG A 59 -1.85 4.31 -18.55
CA ARG A 59 -2.96 4.20 -19.51
C ARG A 59 -3.89 5.40 -19.43
N ARG A 60 -4.17 5.88 -18.22
CA ARG A 60 -5.02 7.06 -17.98
C ARG A 60 -4.41 8.30 -18.61
N THR A 61 -3.16 8.63 -18.28
CA THR A 61 -2.46 9.79 -18.84
C THR A 61 -2.40 9.74 -20.37
N ARG A 62 -2.14 8.56 -20.93
CA ARG A 62 -2.13 8.37 -22.39
C ARG A 62 -3.51 8.60 -23.01
N ASP A 63 -4.56 8.02 -22.43
CA ASP A 63 -5.91 8.11 -22.96
C ASP A 63 -6.45 9.55 -22.87
N ASP A 64 -6.11 10.28 -21.81
CA ASP A 64 -6.41 11.71 -21.66
C ASP A 64 -5.69 12.56 -22.69
N GLU A 65 -4.41 12.29 -22.96
CA GLU A 65 -3.66 13.00 -24.00
C GLU A 65 -4.23 12.71 -25.41
N ILE A 66 -4.60 11.47 -25.69
CA ILE A 66 -5.27 11.10 -26.95
C ILE A 66 -6.58 11.87 -27.11
N PHE A 67 -7.37 11.98 -26.04
CA PHE A 67 -8.61 12.73 -26.05
C PHE A 67 -8.36 14.23 -26.29
N ARG A 68 -7.37 14.82 -25.62
CA ARG A 68 -6.95 16.22 -25.82
C ARG A 68 -6.55 16.51 -27.27
N LEU A 69 -5.75 15.63 -27.88
CA LEU A 69 -5.32 15.76 -29.29
C LEU A 69 -6.50 15.66 -30.26
N ARG A 70 -7.51 14.84 -29.93
CA ARG A 70 -8.75 14.75 -30.72
C ARG A 70 -9.62 15.99 -30.59
N SER A 71 -9.67 16.61 -29.42
CA SER A 71 -10.31 17.92 -29.22
C SER A 71 -9.64 19.03 -30.03
N GLN A 72 -8.33 18.91 -30.30
CA GLN A 72 -7.56 19.79 -31.21
C GLN A 72 -7.74 19.45 -32.70
N LYS A 73 -8.67 18.54 -33.06
CA LYS A 73 -8.99 18.11 -34.43
C LYS A 73 -7.86 17.39 -35.17
N ILE A 74 -6.86 16.84 -34.47
CA ILE A 74 -5.78 16.05 -35.08
C ILE A 74 -6.35 14.71 -35.60
N ALA A 75 -5.93 14.28 -36.79
CA ALA A 75 -6.45 13.06 -37.42
C ALA A 75 -6.15 11.78 -36.61
N VAL A 76 -7.10 10.84 -36.61
CA VAL A 76 -6.99 9.56 -35.87
C VAL A 76 -5.78 8.74 -36.31
N VAL A 77 -5.46 8.77 -37.61
CA VAL A 77 -4.31 8.05 -38.17
C VAL A 77 -2.99 8.58 -37.62
N GLU A 78 -2.89 9.89 -37.43
CA GLU A 78 -1.68 10.53 -36.88
C GLU A 78 -1.48 10.16 -35.41
N ILE A 79 -2.56 10.19 -34.63
CA ILE A 79 -2.54 9.79 -33.22
C ILE A 79 -2.19 8.30 -33.08
N SER A 80 -2.77 7.45 -33.93
CA SER A 80 -2.47 6.02 -33.98
C SER A 80 -0.97 5.76 -34.19
N LYS A 81 -0.35 6.46 -35.15
CA LYS A 81 1.09 6.36 -35.42
C LYS A 81 1.93 6.88 -34.25
N ARG A 82 1.58 8.04 -33.69
CA ARG A 82 2.33 8.68 -32.59
C ARG A 82 2.39 7.82 -31.33
N PHE A 83 1.30 7.13 -30.99
CA PHE A 83 1.22 6.30 -29.78
C PHE A 83 1.42 4.80 -30.05
N GLY A 84 1.63 4.38 -31.30
CA GLY A 84 1.80 2.96 -31.65
C GLY A 84 0.57 2.09 -31.35
N ILE A 85 -0.63 2.65 -31.44
CA ILE A 85 -1.89 1.93 -31.13
C ILE A 85 -2.79 1.83 -32.35
N SER A 86 -3.70 0.85 -32.36
CA SER A 86 -4.68 0.73 -33.44
C SER A 86 -5.63 1.94 -33.52
N THR A 87 -6.10 2.25 -34.72
CA THR A 87 -7.14 3.27 -34.95
C THR A 87 -8.41 2.98 -34.16
N ARG A 88 -8.79 1.70 -34.04
CA ARG A 88 -9.90 1.23 -33.19
C ARG A 88 -9.73 1.66 -31.73
N THR A 89 -8.53 1.59 -31.18
CA THR A 89 -8.24 2.00 -29.80
C THR A 89 -8.47 3.49 -29.63
N VAL A 90 -8.00 4.32 -30.58
CA VAL A 90 -8.23 5.77 -30.57
C VAL A 90 -9.72 6.09 -30.61
N HIS A 91 -10.48 5.48 -31.52
CA HIS A 91 -11.93 5.68 -31.59
C HIS A 91 -12.63 5.29 -30.28
N ARG A 92 -12.23 4.18 -29.66
CA ARG A 92 -12.81 3.73 -28.39
C ARG A 92 -12.54 4.71 -27.24
N ILE A 93 -11.34 5.27 -27.17
CA ILE A 93 -10.97 6.28 -26.15
C ILE A 93 -11.79 7.55 -26.35
N VAL A 94 -11.91 8.01 -27.60
CA VAL A 94 -12.73 9.19 -27.93
C VAL A 94 -14.20 8.97 -27.60
N GLN A 95 -14.75 7.81 -27.94
CA GLN A 95 -16.15 7.47 -27.66
C GLN A 95 -16.45 7.41 -26.17
N ARG A 96 -15.46 7.02 -25.36
CA ARG A 96 -15.55 7.01 -23.89
C ARG A 96 -15.49 8.41 -23.28
N GLY A 97 -14.89 9.38 -23.96
CA GLY A 97 -14.68 10.73 -23.44
C GLY A 97 -13.33 10.94 -22.75
N GLY A 98 -12.32 10.11 -23.05
CA GLY A 98 -11.01 10.15 -22.39
C GLY A 98 -10.78 8.97 -21.46
N ALA A 99 -9.90 9.12 -20.47
CA ALA A 99 -9.69 8.07 -19.50
C ALA A 99 -10.93 7.88 -18.62
N THR A 100 -11.17 6.64 -18.20
CA THR A 100 -12.23 6.38 -17.21
C THR A 100 -11.85 7.13 -15.92
N PRO A 101 -12.69 8.02 -15.39
CA PRO A 101 -12.42 8.65 -14.10
C PRO A 101 -12.31 7.54 -13.05
N VAL A 102 -11.28 7.59 -12.23
CA VAL A 102 -11.20 6.77 -11.03
C VAL A 102 -12.37 7.23 -10.16
N SER A 103 -13.37 6.38 -9.98
CA SER A 103 -14.35 6.60 -8.91
C SER A 103 -13.55 6.64 -7.62
N SER A 104 -13.55 7.79 -6.96
CA SER A 104 -12.98 8.00 -5.63
C SER A 104 -13.59 7.08 -4.56
N ASP A 105 -14.53 6.22 -4.94
CA ASP A 105 -15.22 5.26 -4.09
C ASP A 105 -14.37 3.99 -3.79
N GLU A 106 -13.22 3.83 -4.44
CA GLU A 106 -12.30 2.68 -4.25
C GLU A 106 -10.94 3.10 -3.65
N GLU A 107 -10.85 4.28 -3.03
CA GLU A 107 -9.87 4.47 -1.98
C GLU A 107 -10.47 3.89 -0.71
N GLY A 108 -9.71 3.05 -0.02
CA GLY A 108 -10.05 2.52 1.29
C GLY A 108 -10.25 3.61 2.34
N VAL A 109 -11.33 4.37 2.23
CA VAL A 109 -12.02 4.95 3.37
C VAL A 109 -12.71 3.77 4.05
N ASN A 110 -11.89 2.93 4.70
CA ASN A 110 -12.35 2.45 5.99
C ASN A 110 -12.80 3.74 6.70
N PRO A 111 -14.09 3.92 7.02
CA PRO A 111 -14.49 5.11 7.76
C PRO A 111 -13.51 5.24 8.91
N ILE A 112 -13.02 6.46 9.18
CA ILE A 112 -12.27 6.70 10.42
C ILE A 112 -13.31 6.53 11.53
N VAL A 113 -13.53 5.27 11.91
CA VAL A 113 -14.37 4.88 13.02
C VAL A 113 -13.57 5.14 14.27
N SER A 114 -14.22 5.76 15.25
CA SER A 114 -13.64 5.92 16.57
C SER A 114 -13.23 4.56 17.13
N LEU A 115 -12.20 4.52 17.97
CA LEU A 115 -11.83 3.32 18.71
C LEU A 115 -13.02 2.70 19.46
N SER A 116 -13.97 3.54 19.89
CA SER A 116 -15.23 3.11 20.50
C SER A 116 -16.18 2.42 19.51
N GLU A 117 -16.34 2.95 18.29
CA GLU A 117 -17.21 2.35 17.26
C GLU A 117 -16.65 1.03 16.70
N LEU A 118 -15.33 0.89 16.67
CA LEU A 118 -14.66 -0.37 16.31
C LEU A 118 -14.89 -1.46 17.37
N ASP A 119 -14.98 -1.08 18.63
CA ASP A 119 -15.22 -2.00 19.75
C ASP A 119 -16.64 -2.57 19.68
N GLU A 120 -17.64 -1.71 19.41
CA GLU A 120 -19.04 -2.10 19.26
C GLU A 120 -19.30 -2.99 18.04
N ARG A 121 -18.53 -2.80 16.96
CA ARG A 121 -18.59 -3.62 15.73
C ARG A 121 -17.75 -4.90 15.79
N SER A 122 -16.92 -5.06 16.81
CA SER A 122 -16.05 -6.23 16.93
C SER A 122 -16.87 -7.47 17.26
N LEU A 123 -16.93 -8.42 16.32
CA LEU A 123 -17.44 -9.78 16.56
C LEU A 123 -16.58 -10.57 17.56
N PHE A 124 -15.39 -10.06 17.89
CA PHE A 124 -14.48 -10.61 18.89
C PHE A 124 -14.58 -9.75 20.16
N HIS A 125 -15.54 -10.08 21.03
CA HIS A 125 -15.91 -9.26 22.20
C HIS A 125 -15.00 -9.40 23.42
N GLU A 126 -13.83 -10.03 23.30
CA GLU A 126 -12.87 -10.12 24.41
C GLU A 126 -11.45 -9.93 23.90
N ARG A 127 -10.98 -8.68 23.86
CA ARG A 127 -9.53 -8.44 23.88
C ARG A 127 -9.03 -8.92 25.24
N ALA A 128 -8.37 -10.08 25.25
CA ALA A 128 -7.66 -10.56 26.43
C ALA A 128 -6.78 -9.42 26.99
N SER A 129 -6.82 -9.25 28.31
CA SER A 129 -6.07 -8.19 29.00
C SER A 129 -4.59 -8.26 28.58
N TRP A 130 -4.06 -7.12 28.12
CA TRP A 130 -2.66 -7.03 27.72
C TRP A 130 -1.77 -7.53 28.87
N PRO A 131 -0.81 -8.44 28.61
CA PRO A 131 0.08 -8.91 29.66
C PRO A 131 0.85 -7.72 30.24
N LYS A 132 0.87 -7.60 31.57
CA LYS A 132 1.57 -6.49 32.24
C LYS A 132 3.06 -6.57 31.91
N ILE A 133 3.56 -5.55 31.21
CA ILE A 133 4.97 -5.41 30.86
C ILE A 133 5.74 -5.17 32.17
N SER A 134 6.57 -6.13 32.57
CA SER A 134 7.50 -5.96 33.68
C SER A 134 8.69 -5.13 33.18
N THR A 135 8.86 -3.93 33.73
CA THR A 135 10.00 -3.07 33.43
C THR A 135 11.26 -3.62 34.12
N TYR A 136 12.12 -4.29 33.35
CA TYR A 136 13.38 -4.81 33.86
C TYR A 136 14.41 -3.68 34.00
N LYS A 137 14.87 -3.42 35.23
CA LYS A 137 16.01 -2.52 35.51
C LYS A 137 17.30 -3.18 35.02
N ARG A 138 17.94 -2.56 34.02
CA ARG A 138 19.25 -2.94 33.49
C ARG A 138 20.32 -2.77 34.58
N SER A 139 20.90 -3.86 35.08
CA SER A 139 22.12 -3.78 35.90
C SER A 139 23.33 -3.62 34.98
N VAL A 140 24.08 -2.54 35.19
CA VAL A 140 25.35 -2.26 34.50
C VAL A 140 26.44 -3.10 35.16
N PHE A 141 27.02 -4.04 34.43
CA PHE A 141 28.18 -4.81 34.88
C PHE A 141 29.43 -3.95 34.68
N LEU A 142 30.02 -3.45 35.77
CA LEU A 142 31.37 -2.87 35.78
C LEU A 142 32.37 -4.02 35.84
N GLY A 143 33.15 -4.18 34.78
CA GLY A 143 34.23 -5.17 34.70
C GLY A 143 35.45 -4.73 35.51
N ASN A 144 36.13 -5.73 36.10
CA ASN A 144 37.53 -5.68 36.51
C ASN A 144 38.31 -6.68 35.66
#